data_AF-A0A847KQW3-F1
#
_entry.id   AF-A0A847KQW3-F1
#
_cell.length_a   1.000
_cell.length_b   1.000
_cell.length_c   1.000
_cell.angle_alpha   90.00
_cell.angle_beta   90.00
_cell.angle_gamma   90.00
#
_symmetry.space_group_name_H-M   'P 1'
#
loop_
_entity.id
_entity.type
_entity.pdbx_description
1 polymer ?
#
loop_
_entity_poly.entity_id
_entity_poly.type
_entity_poly.pdbx_seq_one_letter_code
_entity_poly.pdbx_strand_id
1 'polypeptide(L)'
;MRGDWVAASVRVRAMATQRVGAGGARRIAAQPSLAAGLALLSGTVYGPATAGAGSLAAAERAVRATALWQLRVLGGWLPQSGSALARAVAAEYEAENILALAAGLAGETAAEPFELGALATAWPRLREAASPTELAALLRGSRWGVADVAGGAALRDLLTLRWWGRLAALSAPTRPWARTAAALTAARVVLVDGTEPSPLLRHAARPLVGDQWSGAHTLAQLRDALPTSARGALADVGRVEDLWRAEARLRATMEADGFRLLRAELPGPSVVLGGLTVLGVDSWRVRAALAAAAVGAGSSEVLDAVA
;
A
#
# COMPACT_ATOMS: atom_id res chain seq x y z
N MET A 1 22.43 -19.49 -4.32
CA MET A 1 21.44 -19.62 -5.41
C MET A 1 20.29 -20.48 -4.91
N ARG A 2 19.03 -20.09 -5.08
CA ARG A 2 17.88 -20.95 -4.78
C ARG A 2 17.18 -21.32 -6.10
N GLY A 3 17.42 -22.54 -6.58
CA GLY A 3 16.98 -22.98 -7.93
C GLY A 3 15.47 -22.89 -8.14
N ASP A 4 14.69 -23.08 -7.07
CA ASP A 4 13.23 -22.97 -7.03
C ASP A 4 12.71 -21.52 -7.19
N TRP A 5 13.59 -20.50 -7.11
CA TRP A 5 13.22 -19.08 -7.26
C TRP A 5 13.57 -18.49 -8.63
N VAL A 6 14.25 -19.23 -9.51
CA VAL A 6 14.74 -18.70 -10.80
C VAL A 6 13.57 -18.20 -11.66
N ALA A 7 12.53 -19.01 -11.82
CA ALA A 7 11.38 -18.66 -12.66
C ALA A 7 10.68 -17.37 -12.19
N ALA A 8 10.37 -17.27 -10.89
CA ALA A 8 9.79 -16.06 -10.31
C ALA A 8 10.71 -14.83 -10.46
N SER A 9 12.02 -15.01 -10.25
CA SER A 9 13.01 -13.93 -10.35
C SER A 9 13.14 -13.39 -11.79
N VAL A 10 13.15 -14.28 -12.79
CA VAL A 10 13.14 -13.87 -14.20
C VAL A 10 11.83 -13.17 -14.55
N ARG A 11 10.69 -13.74 -14.15
CA ARG A 11 9.37 -13.17 -14.46
C ARG A 11 9.18 -11.79 -13.86
N VAL A 12 9.56 -11.59 -12.59
CA VAL A 12 9.39 -10.30 -11.93
C VAL A 12 10.29 -9.22 -12.54
N ARG A 13 11.50 -9.57 -12.99
CA ARG A 13 12.38 -8.65 -13.72
C ARG A 13 11.77 -8.22 -15.04
N ALA A 14 11.26 -9.17 -15.82
CA ALA A 14 10.57 -8.88 -17.08
C ALA A 14 9.32 -8.02 -16.88
N MET A 15 8.57 -8.21 -15.78
CA MET A 15 7.45 -7.32 -15.46
C MET A 15 7.91 -5.92 -15.08
N ALA A 16 9.00 -5.79 -14.30
CA ALA A 16 9.52 -4.50 -13.87
C ALA A 16 10.02 -3.62 -15.04
N THR A 17 10.39 -4.21 -16.18
CA THR A 17 10.76 -3.44 -17.39
C THR A 17 9.55 -2.89 -18.15
N GLN A 18 8.34 -3.40 -17.91
CA GLN A 18 7.10 -3.00 -18.59
C GLN A 18 6.32 -1.90 -17.84
N ARG A 19 6.93 -1.32 -16.81
CA ARG A 19 6.36 -0.26 -15.98
C ARG A 19 6.29 1.07 -16.72
N VAL A 20 5.42 1.96 -16.25
CA VAL A 20 5.33 3.33 -16.76
C VAL A 20 6.53 4.16 -16.30
N GLY A 21 6.95 3.98 -15.04
CA GLY A 21 8.09 4.66 -14.43
C GLY A 21 7.88 6.16 -14.21
N ALA A 22 8.88 6.80 -13.60
CA ALA A 22 8.83 8.21 -13.23
C ALA A 22 8.62 9.16 -14.42
N GLY A 23 9.34 8.94 -15.53
CA GLY A 23 9.20 9.75 -16.74
C GLY A 23 7.83 9.61 -17.39
N GLY A 24 7.28 8.39 -17.46
CA GLY A 24 5.94 8.14 -17.97
C GLY A 24 4.87 8.81 -17.10
N ALA A 25 4.97 8.68 -15.78
CA ALA A 25 4.05 9.30 -14.84
C ALA A 25 4.05 10.83 -14.94
N ARG A 26 5.23 11.48 -15.09
CA ARG A 26 5.30 12.94 -15.31
C ARG A 26 4.60 13.37 -16.59
N ARG A 27 4.77 12.62 -17.69
CA ARG A 27 4.07 12.89 -18.96
C ARG A 27 2.55 12.78 -18.83
N ILE A 28 2.06 11.82 -18.03
CA ILE A 28 0.64 11.66 -17.72
C ILE A 28 0.15 12.85 -16.89
N ALA A 29 0.86 13.21 -15.82
CA ALA A 29 0.47 14.32 -14.93
C ALA A 29 0.40 15.68 -15.66
N ALA A 30 1.24 15.87 -16.69
CA ALA A 30 1.24 17.07 -17.51
C ALA A 30 0.06 17.17 -18.49
N GLN A 31 -0.79 16.14 -18.58
CA GLN A 31 -1.94 16.17 -19.50
C GLN A 31 -3.05 17.10 -18.98
N PRO A 32 -3.77 17.79 -19.89
CA PRO A 32 -4.79 18.78 -19.51
C PRO A 32 -6.10 18.16 -19.02
N SER A 33 -6.26 16.84 -19.09
CA SER A 33 -7.46 16.15 -18.64
C SER A 33 -7.17 14.67 -18.32
N LEU A 34 -8.08 14.06 -17.55
CA LEU A 34 -8.06 12.62 -17.28
C LEU A 34 -8.06 11.81 -18.58
N ALA A 35 -8.90 12.16 -19.55
CA ALA A 35 -9.00 11.45 -20.82
C ALA A 35 -7.67 11.47 -21.61
N ALA A 36 -6.99 12.62 -21.65
CA ALA A 36 -5.67 12.74 -22.25
C ALA A 36 -4.60 11.93 -21.49
N GLY A 37 -4.67 11.91 -20.15
CA GLY A 37 -3.84 11.05 -19.31
C GLY A 37 -4.04 9.55 -19.59
N LEU A 38 -5.30 9.11 -19.69
CA LEU A 38 -5.66 7.71 -19.99
C LEU A 38 -5.19 7.26 -21.37
N ALA A 39 -5.23 8.15 -22.37
CA ALA A 39 -4.74 7.84 -23.72
C ALA A 39 -3.26 7.40 -23.72
N LEU A 40 -2.44 7.99 -22.85
CA LEU A 40 -1.02 7.62 -22.71
C LEU A 40 -0.80 6.23 -22.08
N LEU A 41 -1.82 5.64 -21.43
CA LEU A 41 -1.73 4.30 -20.87
C LEU A 41 -1.98 3.19 -21.89
N SER A 42 -2.53 3.49 -23.08
CA SER A 42 -2.93 2.50 -24.08
C SER A 42 -1.82 1.51 -24.46
N GLY A 43 -0.57 1.98 -24.56
CA GLY A 43 0.60 1.15 -24.87
C GLY A 43 1.31 0.53 -23.65
N THR A 44 0.70 0.56 -22.47
CA THR A 44 1.31 0.11 -21.20
C THR A 44 0.56 -1.09 -20.62
N VAL A 45 1.12 -1.70 -19.57
CA VAL A 45 0.44 -2.79 -18.85
C VAL A 45 -0.94 -2.38 -18.29
N TYR A 46 -1.18 -1.08 -18.05
CA TYR A 46 -2.44 -0.58 -17.50
C TYR A 46 -3.51 -0.36 -18.58
N GLY A 47 -3.11 -0.17 -19.84
CA GLY A 47 -3.98 0.25 -20.94
C GLY A 47 -5.26 -0.56 -21.09
N PRO A 48 -5.19 -1.91 -21.17
CA PRO A 48 -6.38 -2.74 -21.35
C PRO A 48 -7.42 -2.56 -20.23
N ALA A 49 -6.98 -2.42 -18.98
CA ALA A 49 -7.89 -2.28 -17.84
C ALA A 49 -8.47 -0.86 -17.73
N THR A 50 -7.75 0.16 -18.20
CA THR A 50 -8.16 1.56 -18.09
C THR A 50 -8.94 2.08 -19.30
N ALA A 51 -9.00 1.34 -20.41
CA ALA A 51 -9.58 1.78 -21.68
C ALA A 51 -11.07 2.21 -21.61
N GLY A 52 -11.82 1.72 -20.60
CA GLY A 52 -13.22 2.07 -20.38
C GLY A 52 -13.48 2.87 -19.10
N ALA A 53 -12.45 3.39 -18.44
CA ALA A 53 -12.61 4.11 -17.18
C ALA A 53 -13.24 5.49 -17.41
N GLY A 54 -14.53 5.63 -17.11
CA GLY A 54 -15.27 6.90 -17.23
C GLY A 54 -15.02 7.92 -16.12
N SER A 55 -14.25 7.58 -15.08
CA SER A 55 -13.95 8.46 -13.95
C SER A 55 -12.56 8.18 -13.36
N LEU A 56 -12.02 9.14 -12.60
CA LEU A 56 -10.73 8.98 -11.91
C LEU A 56 -10.77 7.77 -10.96
N ALA A 57 -11.85 7.64 -10.18
CA ALA A 57 -12.01 6.51 -9.26
C ALA A 57 -12.00 5.15 -9.99
N ALA A 58 -12.68 5.05 -11.14
CA ALA A 58 -12.67 3.83 -11.96
C ALA A 58 -11.26 3.55 -12.53
N ALA A 59 -10.56 4.58 -13.00
CA ALA A 59 -9.21 4.45 -13.53
C ALA A 59 -8.21 4.01 -12.44
N GLU A 60 -8.27 4.63 -11.26
CA GLU A 60 -7.43 4.25 -10.13
C GLU A 60 -7.68 2.81 -9.69
N ARG A 61 -8.95 2.40 -9.62
CA ARG A 61 -9.33 1.03 -9.32
C ARG A 61 -8.77 0.04 -10.35
N ALA A 62 -8.90 0.36 -11.64
CA ALA A 62 -8.35 -0.47 -12.72
C ALA A 62 -6.83 -0.61 -12.61
N VAL A 63 -6.10 0.47 -12.34
CA VAL A 63 -4.64 0.45 -12.12
C VAL A 63 -4.24 -0.45 -10.96
N ARG A 64 -5.00 -0.42 -9.85
CA ARG A 64 -4.78 -1.34 -8.72
C ARG A 64 -5.11 -2.79 -9.06
N ALA A 65 -6.22 -3.03 -9.76
CA ALA A 65 -6.62 -4.36 -10.19
C ALA A 65 -5.57 -5.00 -11.11
N THR A 66 -4.95 -4.23 -11.99
CA THR A 66 -3.82 -4.67 -12.82
C THR A 66 -2.60 -5.04 -11.98
N ALA A 67 -2.24 -4.26 -10.96
CA ALA A 67 -1.13 -4.59 -10.07
C ALA A 67 -1.40 -5.88 -9.27
N LEU A 68 -2.64 -6.08 -8.78
CA LEU A 68 -3.05 -7.34 -8.16
C LEU A 68 -3.01 -8.52 -9.14
N TRP A 69 -3.42 -8.32 -10.40
CA TRP A 69 -3.30 -9.34 -11.43
C TRP A 69 -1.83 -9.74 -11.67
N GLN A 70 -0.91 -8.78 -11.77
CA GLN A 70 0.52 -9.07 -11.88
C GLN A 70 1.04 -9.88 -10.68
N LEU A 71 0.59 -9.53 -9.45
CA LEU A 71 0.91 -10.29 -8.24
C LEU A 71 0.35 -11.72 -8.28
N ARG A 72 -0.88 -11.93 -8.78
CA ARG A 72 -1.47 -13.27 -8.96
C ARG A 72 -0.70 -14.09 -10.00
N VAL A 73 -0.34 -13.48 -11.13
CA VAL A 73 0.49 -14.12 -12.15
C VAL A 73 1.82 -14.54 -11.52
N LEU A 74 2.51 -13.64 -10.81
CA LEU A 74 3.76 -13.97 -10.11
C LEU A 74 3.58 -15.07 -9.06
N GLY A 75 2.45 -15.07 -8.34
CA GLY A 75 2.08 -16.12 -7.39
C GLY A 75 2.15 -17.52 -8.00
N GLY A 76 1.75 -17.69 -9.25
CA GLY A 76 1.84 -18.96 -9.98
C GLY A 76 3.27 -19.42 -10.32
N TRP A 77 4.26 -18.53 -10.23
CA TRP A 77 5.67 -18.83 -10.48
C TRP A 77 6.51 -18.94 -9.20
N LEU A 78 5.92 -18.63 -8.03
CA LEU A 78 6.64 -18.71 -6.77
C LEU A 78 6.77 -20.15 -6.29
N PRO A 79 7.90 -20.52 -5.69
CA PRO A 79 7.97 -21.76 -4.94
C PRO A 79 7.06 -21.69 -3.72
N GLN A 80 6.73 -22.84 -3.14
CA GLN A 80 5.84 -22.94 -1.98
C GLN A 80 6.29 -22.05 -0.80
N SER A 81 7.60 -21.90 -0.61
CA SER A 81 8.19 -21.03 0.42
C SER A 81 7.93 -19.53 0.19
N GLY A 82 7.55 -19.11 -1.02
CA GLY A 82 7.21 -17.74 -1.39
C GLY A 82 5.75 -17.34 -1.21
N SER A 83 4.84 -18.31 -1.01
CA SER A 83 3.40 -18.05 -0.87
C SER A 83 3.06 -17.11 0.28
N ALA A 84 3.79 -17.20 1.40
CA ALA A 84 3.58 -16.31 2.55
C ALA A 84 3.91 -14.84 2.22
N LEU A 85 4.98 -14.60 1.44
CA LEU A 85 5.36 -13.27 1.01
C LEU A 85 4.31 -12.68 0.04
N ALA A 86 3.88 -13.44 -0.96
CA ALA A 86 2.88 -12.97 -1.92
C ALA A 86 1.54 -12.63 -1.24
N ARG A 87 1.08 -13.48 -0.31
CA ARG A 87 -0.12 -13.22 0.48
C ARG A 87 0.02 -11.98 1.37
N ALA A 88 1.20 -11.75 1.95
CA ALA A 88 1.45 -10.57 2.76
C ALA A 88 1.45 -9.28 1.94
N VAL A 89 1.97 -9.30 0.70
CA VAL A 89 1.85 -8.16 -0.23
C VAL A 89 0.39 -7.98 -0.66
N ALA A 90 -0.31 -9.07 -0.99
CA ALA A 90 -1.73 -9.02 -1.40
C ALA A 90 -2.68 -8.55 -0.29
N ALA A 91 -2.26 -8.65 0.97
CA ALA A 91 -3.08 -8.29 2.12
C ALA A 91 -3.51 -6.81 2.11
N GLU A 92 -2.82 -5.91 1.41
CA GLU A 92 -3.29 -4.53 1.20
C GLU A 92 -4.63 -4.49 0.45
N TYR A 93 -4.80 -5.33 -0.59
CA TYR A 93 -6.05 -5.43 -1.34
C TYR A 93 -7.15 -6.13 -0.52
N GLU A 94 -6.75 -7.10 0.31
CA GLU A 94 -7.69 -7.74 1.25
C GLU A 94 -8.19 -6.75 2.32
N ALA A 95 -7.33 -5.86 2.83
CA ALA A 95 -7.74 -4.79 3.75
C ALA A 95 -8.80 -3.88 3.11
N GLU A 96 -8.63 -3.56 1.83
CA GLU A 96 -9.57 -2.70 1.10
C GLU A 96 -10.91 -3.38 0.85
N ASN A 97 -10.90 -4.69 0.57
CA ASN A 97 -12.13 -5.47 0.53
C ASN A 97 -12.87 -5.46 1.87
N ILE A 98 -12.13 -5.56 2.98
CA ILE A 98 -12.69 -5.49 4.34
C ILE A 98 -13.30 -4.11 4.61
N LEU A 99 -12.61 -3.03 4.23
CA LEU A 99 -13.13 -1.67 4.38
C LEU A 99 -14.39 -1.43 3.54
N ALA A 100 -14.40 -1.88 2.28
CA ALA A 100 -15.57 -1.77 1.41
C ALA A 100 -16.76 -2.58 1.95
N LEU A 101 -16.51 -3.79 2.44
CA LEU A 101 -17.55 -4.61 3.08
C LEU A 101 -18.11 -3.94 4.34
N ALA A 102 -17.24 -3.41 5.21
CA ALA A 102 -17.68 -2.70 6.41
C ALA A 102 -18.56 -1.49 6.06
N ALA A 103 -18.17 -0.70 5.05
CA ALA A 103 -18.96 0.42 4.55
C ALA A 103 -20.33 -0.04 4.01
N GLY A 104 -20.36 -1.10 3.19
CA GLY A 104 -21.61 -1.66 2.66
C GLY A 104 -22.55 -2.18 3.74
N LEU A 105 -22.01 -2.83 4.77
CA LEU A 105 -22.78 -3.28 5.93
C LEU A 105 -23.30 -2.13 6.81
N ALA A 106 -22.69 -0.95 6.73
CA ALA A 106 -23.16 0.28 7.35
C ALA A 106 -24.17 1.06 6.47
N GLY A 107 -24.52 0.53 5.28
CA GLY A 107 -25.43 1.18 4.33
C GLY A 107 -24.78 2.24 3.43
N GLU A 108 -23.44 2.35 3.45
CA GLU A 108 -22.71 3.24 2.56
C GLU A 108 -22.46 2.60 1.19
N THR A 109 -22.10 3.42 0.20
CA THR A 109 -21.72 2.90 -1.13
C THR A 109 -20.38 2.15 -1.02
N ALA A 110 -20.44 0.83 -1.15
CA ALA A 110 -19.25 -0.01 -1.15
C ALA A 110 -18.62 -0.08 -2.54
N ALA A 111 -17.29 0.03 -2.59
CA ALA A 111 -16.54 -0.35 -3.79
C ALA A 111 -16.65 -1.86 -4.00
N GLU A 112 -16.64 -2.29 -5.26
CA GLU A 112 -16.57 -3.71 -5.59
C GLU A 112 -15.31 -4.34 -4.95
N PRO A 113 -15.35 -5.59 -4.47
CA PRO A 113 -14.15 -6.25 -3.96
C PRO A 113 -13.10 -6.51 -5.05
N PHE A 114 -11.83 -6.54 -4.67
CA PHE A 114 -10.74 -7.05 -5.49
C PHE A 114 -10.73 -8.59 -5.50
N GLU A 115 -10.51 -9.16 -6.69
CA GLU A 115 -10.39 -10.60 -6.89
C GLU A 115 -9.00 -11.13 -6.52
N LEU A 116 -8.84 -11.54 -5.26
CA LEU A 116 -7.57 -12.02 -4.68
C LEU A 116 -7.15 -13.41 -5.18
N GLY A 117 -8.10 -14.29 -5.51
CA GLY A 117 -7.84 -15.69 -5.84
C GLY A 117 -7.07 -16.43 -4.73
N ALA A 118 -6.05 -17.21 -5.09
CA ALA A 118 -5.23 -18.00 -4.14
C ALA A 118 -4.38 -17.15 -3.16
N LEU A 119 -4.34 -15.82 -3.35
CA LEU A 119 -3.65 -14.88 -2.46
C LEU A 119 -4.52 -14.46 -1.27
N ALA A 120 -5.82 -14.77 -1.32
CA ALA A 120 -6.73 -14.48 -0.22
C ALA A 120 -6.35 -15.24 1.05
N THR A 121 -6.49 -14.61 2.21
CA THR A 121 -6.22 -15.23 3.50
C THR A 121 -7.47 -15.38 4.35
N ALA A 122 -8.17 -14.28 4.67
CA ALA A 122 -9.42 -14.30 5.41
C ALA A 122 -10.62 -13.95 4.52
N TRP A 123 -10.39 -13.23 3.42
CA TRP A 123 -11.45 -12.70 2.55
C TRP A 123 -12.57 -13.68 2.16
N PRO A 124 -12.32 -14.95 1.76
CA PRO A 124 -13.38 -15.85 1.33
C PRO A 124 -14.40 -16.14 2.42
N ARG A 125 -13.99 -16.06 3.70
CA ARG A 125 -14.88 -16.19 4.84
C ARG A 125 -15.47 -14.86 5.27
N LEU A 126 -14.69 -13.77 5.22
CA LEU A 126 -15.15 -12.45 5.66
C LEU A 126 -16.28 -11.91 4.77
N ARG A 127 -16.21 -12.15 3.45
CA ARG A 127 -17.20 -11.66 2.48
C ARG A 127 -18.63 -12.17 2.71
N GLU A 128 -18.78 -13.25 3.47
CA GLU A 128 -20.07 -13.87 3.77
C GLU A 128 -20.75 -13.20 4.99
N ALA A 129 -20.09 -12.25 5.65
CA ALA A 129 -20.67 -11.53 6.79
C ALA A 129 -21.92 -10.74 6.34
N ALA A 130 -23.03 -10.94 7.05
CA ALA A 130 -24.30 -10.27 6.78
C ALA A 130 -24.56 -9.05 7.69
N SER A 131 -23.68 -8.81 8.67
CA SER A 131 -23.81 -7.68 9.60
C SER A 131 -22.45 -7.18 10.11
N PRO A 132 -22.35 -5.92 10.59
CA PRO A 132 -21.12 -5.41 11.21
C PRO A 132 -20.65 -6.27 12.40
N THR A 133 -21.58 -6.76 13.22
CA THR A 133 -21.29 -7.64 14.37
C THR A 133 -20.68 -8.96 13.93
N GLU A 134 -21.22 -9.57 12.88
CA GLU A 134 -20.67 -10.80 12.31
C GLU A 134 -19.29 -10.58 11.71
N LEU A 135 -19.10 -9.48 10.96
CA LEU A 135 -17.80 -9.12 10.41
C LEU A 135 -16.75 -8.96 11.52
N ALA A 136 -17.09 -8.28 12.62
CA ALA A 136 -16.20 -8.13 13.77
C ALA A 136 -15.83 -9.48 14.42
N ALA A 137 -16.78 -10.40 14.55
CA ALA A 137 -16.53 -11.73 15.09
C ALA A 137 -15.60 -12.55 14.18
N LEU A 138 -15.82 -12.51 12.87
CA LEU A 138 -14.99 -13.20 11.89
C LEU A 138 -13.58 -12.61 11.81
N LEU A 139 -13.45 -11.28 11.83
CA LEU A 139 -12.15 -10.59 11.83
C LEU A 139 -11.32 -10.94 13.06
N ARG A 140 -11.96 -11.06 14.23
CA ARG A 140 -11.30 -11.43 15.49
C ARG A 140 -10.64 -12.80 15.43
N GLY A 141 -11.31 -13.77 14.80
CA GLY A 141 -10.78 -15.13 14.58
C GLY A 141 -9.83 -15.25 13.38
N SER A 142 -9.68 -14.20 12.59
CA SER A 142 -8.85 -14.21 11.39
C SER A 142 -7.39 -13.82 11.67
N ARG A 143 -6.54 -13.92 10.64
CA ARG A 143 -5.15 -13.41 10.69
C ARG A 143 -5.05 -11.89 10.85
N TRP A 144 -6.15 -11.15 10.67
CA TRP A 144 -6.20 -9.71 10.94
C TRP A 144 -6.32 -9.42 12.44
N GLY A 145 -6.99 -10.30 13.21
CA GLY A 145 -7.13 -10.18 14.66
C GLY A 145 -7.77 -8.86 15.11
N VAL A 146 -8.74 -8.36 14.33
CA VAL A 146 -9.44 -7.10 14.57
C VAL A 146 -10.81 -7.40 15.18
N ALA A 147 -11.10 -6.82 16.36
CA ALA A 147 -12.35 -7.06 17.06
C ALA A 147 -13.34 -5.90 16.95
N ASP A 148 -12.88 -4.73 16.51
CA ASP A 148 -13.67 -3.51 16.40
C ASP A 148 -13.66 -3.02 14.95
N VAL A 149 -14.85 -2.85 14.40
CA VAL A 149 -15.10 -2.35 13.05
C VAL A 149 -15.84 -1.01 13.06
N ALA A 150 -16.10 -0.45 14.25
CA ALA A 150 -16.73 0.85 14.39
C ALA A 150 -15.75 1.96 13.96
N GLY A 151 -16.20 2.83 13.05
CA GLY A 151 -15.40 3.93 12.52
C GLY A 151 -14.43 3.50 11.43
N GLY A 152 -14.75 3.80 10.17
CA GLY A 152 -13.97 3.38 9.01
C GLY A 152 -12.50 3.82 9.03
N ALA A 153 -12.19 4.99 9.59
CA ALA A 153 -10.82 5.48 9.74
C ALA A 153 -10.02 4.63 10.75
N ALA A 154 -10.59 4.34 11.92
CA ALA A 154 -9.93 3.52 12.94
C ALA A 154 -9.66 2.08 12.43
N LEU A 155 -10.63 1.51 11.70
CA LEU A 155 -10.46 0.20 11.06
C LEU A 155 -9.33 0.22 10.01
N ARG A 156 -9.30 1.23 9.13
CA ARG A 156 -8.26 1.39 8.11
C ARG A 156 -6.86 1.42 8.73
N ASP A 157 -6.72 2.15 9.83
CA ASP A 157 -5.43 2.36 10.48
C ASP A 157 -4.92 1.08 11.13
N LEU A 158 -5.82 0.36 11.79
CA LEU A 158 -5.51 -0.92 12.38
C LEU A 158 -5.14 -1.96 11.30
N LEU A 159 -5.91 -2.04 10.20
CA LEU A 159 -5.58 -2.94 9.09
C LEU A 159 -4.21 -2.56 8.48
N THR A 160 -3.93 -1.27 8.30
CA THR A 160 -2.66 -0.77 7.77
C THR A 160 -1.48 -1.19 8.66
N LEU A 161 -1.56 -0.99 9.97
CA LEU A 161 -0.51 -1.39 10.91
C LEU A 161 -0.33 -2.91 10.95
N ARG A 162 -1.43 -3.68 10.93
CA ARG A 162 -1.38 -5.16 10.90
C ARG A 162 -0.78 -5.69 9.60
N TRP A 163 -0.99 -5.00 8.49
CA TRP A 163 -0.36 -5.34 7.21
C TRP A 163 1.15 -5.06 7.23
N TRP A 164 1.56 -3.86 7.65
CA TRP A 164 2.97 -3.50 7.77
C TRP A 164 3.73 -4.40 8.76
N GLY A 165 3.11 -4.72 9.90
CA GLY A 165 3.67 -5.67 10.87
C GLY A 165 3.91 -7.06 10.27
N ARG A 166 2.97 -7.56 9.44
CA ARG A 166 3.15 -8.84 8.72
C ARG A 166 4.30 -8.79 7.72
N LEU A 167 4.41 -7.72 6.93
CA LEU A 167 5.52 -7.56 5.99
C LEU A 167 6.87 -7.50 6.72
N ALA A 168 6.95 -6.72 7.82
CA ALA A 168 8.16 -6.56 8.63
C ALA A 168 8.63 -7.86 9.30
N ALA A 169 7.67 -8.72 9.69
CA ALA A 169 7.95 -10.03 10.27
C ALA A 169 8.48 -11.03 9.22
N LEU A 170 7.99 -10.96 7.97
CA LEU A 170 8.35 -11.90 6.91
C LEU A 170 9.66 -11.54 6.19
N SER A 171 10.02 -10.26 6.13
CA SER A 171 11.17 -9.81 5.35
C SER A 171 11.88 -8.64 6.03
N ALA A 172 13.15 -8.83 6.40
CA ALA A 172 13.94 -7.80 7.07
C ALA A 172 14.06 -6.47 6.28
N PRO A 173 14.23 -6.47 4.94
CA PRO A 173 14.22 -5.25 4.13
C PRO A 173 12.98 -4.36 4.26
N THR A 174 11.82 -4.88 4.68
CA THR A 174 10.59 -4.07 4.79
C THR A 174 10.44 -3.40 6.15
N ARG A 175 11.26 -3.75 7.14
CA ARG A 175 11.16 -3.22 8.51
C ARG A 175 11.28 -1.69 8.57
N PRO A 176 12.23 -1.04 7.87
CA PRO A 176 12.28 0.42 7.85
C PRO A 176 11.01 1.04 7.26
N TRP A 177 10.47 0.47 6.18
CA TRP A 177 9.23 0.95 5.56
C TRP A 177 8.04 0.86 6.52
N ALA A 178 7.91 -0.28 7.22
CA ALA A 178 6.85 -0.50 8.20
C ALA A 178 6.93 0.48 9.37
N ARG A 179 8.14 0.80 9.85
CA ARG A 179 8.34 1.80 10.91
C ARG A 179 7.96 3.19 10.45
N THR A 180 8.37 3.58 9.25
CA THR A 180 8.00 4.87 8.66
C THR A 180 6.50 4.97 8.47
N ALA A 181 5.86 3.95 7.89
CA ALA A 181 4.41 3.93 7.74
C ALA A 181 3.68 4.01 9.08
N ALA A 182 4.11 3.26 10.09
CA ALA A 182 3.52 3.31 11.41
C ALA A 182 3.70 4.67 12.11
N ALA A 183 4.85 5.34 11.91
CA ALA A 183 5.07 6.69 12.43
C ALA A 183 4.16 7.72 11.75
N LEU A 184 3.90 7.59 10.45
CA LEU A 184 2.95 8.44 9.72
C LEU A 184 1.50 8.18 10.14
N THR A 185 1.12 6.91 10.34
CA THR A 185 -0.19 6.56 10.91
C THR A 185 -0.36 7.16 12.31
N ALA A 186 0.65 7.04 13.18
CA ALA A 186 0.62 7.66 14.51
C ALA A 186 0.49 9.20 14.42
N ALA A 187 1.27 9.84 13.55
CA ALA A 187 1.22 11.29 13.33
C ALA A 187 -0.17 11.76 12.89
N ARG A 188 -0.78 11.07 11.92
CA ARG A 188 -2.13 11.40 11.48
C ARG A 188 -3.14 11.25 12.63
N VAL A 189 -3.14 10.13 13.33
CA VAL A 189 -4.11 9.84 14.39
C VAL A 189 -4.07 10.88 15.51
N VAL A 190 -2.87 11.25 16.00
CA VAL A 190 -2.75 12.14 17.18
C VAL A 190 -2.63 13.62 16.85
N LEU A 191 -2.12 13.99 15.65
CA LEU A 191 -1.87 15.39 15.28
C LEU A 191 -2.81 15.93 14.21
N VAL A 192 -3.34 15.07 13.32
CA VAL A 192 -4.31 15.48 12.28
C VAL A 192 -5.73 15.26 12.77
N ASP A 193 -6.03 14.02 13.17
CA ASP A 193 -7.38 13.63 13.59
C ASP A 193 -7.66 14.09 15.03
N GLY A 194 -6.61 14.29 15.84
CA GLY A 194 -6.72 14.67 17.25
C GLY A 194 -7.45 13.63 18.11
N THR A 195 -7.42 12.36 17.69
CA THR A 195 -8.17 11.26 18.32
C THR A 195 -7.31 10.49 19.31
N GLU A 196 -7.92 10.03 20.41
CA GLU A 196 -7.24 9.10 21.30
C GLU A 196 -7.11 7.73 20.62
N PRO A 197 -5.89 7.20 20.43
CA PRO A 197 -5.71 5.93 19.74
C PRO A 197 -6.24 4.77 20.57
N SER A 198 -7.04 3.88 19.97
CA SER A 198 -7.59 2.73 20.68
C SER A 198 -6.50 1.78 21.24
N PRO A 199 -6.78 1.01 22.30
CA PRO A 199 -5.82 0.02 22.82
C PRO A 199 -5.33 -0.98 21.77
N LEU A 200 -6.20 -1.39 20.84
CA LEU A 200 -5.84 -2.28 19.73
C LEU A 200 -4.86 -1.62 18.76
N LEU A 201 -5.08 -0.34 18.43
CA LEU A 201 -4.20 0.41 17.56
C LEU A 201 -2.82 0.58 18.20
N ARG A 202 -2.76 0.96 19.49
CA ARG A 202 -1.51 1.05 20.26
C ARG A 202 -0.76 -0.28 20.27
N HIS A 203 -1.47 -1.39 20.54
CA HIS A 203 -0.88 -2.73 20.53
C HIS A 203 -0.32 -3.11 19.15
N ALA A 204 -1.02 -2.77 18.06
CA ALA A 204 -0.54 -3.03 16.70
C ALA A 204 0.67 -2.16 16.31
N ALA A 205 0.72 -0.91 16.80
CA ALA A 205 1.81 0.03 16.54
C ALA A 205 3.08 -0.29 17.34
N ARG A 206 2.93 -0.84 18.56
CA ARG A 206 4.00 -1.05 19.53
C ARG A 206 5.29 -1.68 18.98
N PRO A 207 5.26 -2.76 18.18
CA PRO A 207 6.48 -3.37 17.64
C PRO A 207 7.24 -2.48 16.64
N LEU A 208 6.59 -1.45 16.08
CA LEU A 208 7.12 -0.58 15.04
C LEU A 208 7.57 0.77 15.59
N VAL A 209 6.76 1.38 16.48
CA VAL A 209 6.97 2.76 16.96
C VAL A 209 6.91 2.91 18.48
N GLY A 210 6.83 1.81 19.23
CA GLY A 210 6.71 1.85 20.69
C GLY A 210 5.36 2.36 21.18
N ASP A 211 5.31 2.74 22.46
CA ASP A 211 4.06 3.10 23.16
C ASP A 211 3.92 4.60 23.48
N GLN A 212 5.00 5.38 23.39
CA GLN A 212 5.06 6.76 23.89
C GLN A 212 4.40 7.79 22.97
N TRP A 213 4.13 7.43 21.71
CA TRP A 213 3.63 8.36 20.69
C TRP A 213 2.19 8.85 20.95
N SER A 214 1.38 8.11 21.71
CA SER A 214 -0.04 8.42 21.89
C SER A 214 -0.30 9.70 22.69
N GLY A 215 0.69 10.16 23.47
CA GLY A 215 0.60 11.42 24.24
C GLY A 215 1.19 12.62 23.52
N ALA A 216 1.64 12.49 22.27
CA ALA A 216 2.24 13.61 21.55
C ALA A 216 1.17 14.60 21.05
N HIS A 217 1.42 15.90 21.24
CA HIS A 217 0.53 16.98 20.77
C HIS A 217 1.21 17.89 19.74
N THR A 218 2.49 17.64 19.46
CA THR A 218 3.27 18.36 18.45
C THR A 218 4.15 17.38 17.68
N LEU A 219 4.58 17.75 16.48
CA LEU A 219 5.53 16.95 15.69
C LEU A 219 6.87 16.72 16.40
N ALA A 220 7.34 17.71 17.18
CA ALA A 220 8.57 17.59 17.95
C ALA A 220 8.43 16.52 19.05
N GLN A 221 7.38 16.61 19.87
CA GLN A 221 7.07 15.60 20.90
C GLN A 221 6.89 14.21 20.29
N LEU A 222 6.20 14.12 19.15
CA LEU A 222 6.01 12.85 18.46
C LEU A 222 7.36 12.26 18.02
N ARG A 223 8.22 13.07 17.39
CA ARG A 223 9.56 12.64 16.97
C ARG A 223 10.41 12.14 18.13
N ASP A 224 10.33 12.79 19.29
CA ASP A 224 11.07 12.39 20.50
C ASP A 224 10.53 11.08 21.10
N ALA A 225 9.21 10.90 21.05
CA ALA A 225 8.53 9.68 21.51
C ALA A 225 8.77 8.46 20.60
N LEU A 226 9.17 8.66 19.35
CA LEU A 226 9.50 7.57 18.43
C LEU A 226 10.86 6.93 18.76
N PRO A 227 11.00 5.60 18.55
CA PRO A 227 12.29 4.94 18.65
C PRO A 227 13.25 5.49 17.59
N THR A 228 14.55 5.53 17.87
CA THR A 228 15.58 6.09 16.97
C THR A 228 15.44 5.60 15.54
N SER A 229 15.12 4.32 15.35
CA SER A 229 14.93 3.70 14.04
C SER A 229 13.71 4.16 13.23
N ALA A 230 12.78 4.92 13.85
CA ALA A 230 11.59 5.47 13.22
C ALA A 230 11.60 7.02 13.18
N ARG A 231 12.51 7.70 13.89
CA ARG A 231 12.57 9.18 13.93
C ARG A 231 12.76 9.82 12.56
N GLY A 232 13.53 9.16 11.69
CA GLY A 232 13.77 9.60 10.31
C GLY A 232 12.50 9.69 9.46
N ALA A 233 11.40 9.03 9.85
CA ALA A 233 10.12 9.13 9.17
C ALA A 233 9.61 10.58 9.11
N LEU A 234 9.84 11.34 10.17
CA LEU A 234 9.40 12.74 10.32
C LEU A 234 10.55 13.74 10.12
N ALA A 235 11.67 13.30 9.53
CA ALA A 235 12.75 14.22 9.14
C ALA A 235 12.22 15.26 8.15
N ASP A 236 12.63 16.50 8.29
CA ASP A 236 12.28 17.61 7.40
C ASP A 236 10.77 17.88 7.27
N VAL A 237 9.96 17.37 8.21
CA VAL A 237 8.55 17.72 8.37
C VAL A 237 8.46 18.77 9.47
N GLY A 238 8.28 20.03 9.07
CA GLY A 238 8.15 21.16 9.98
C GLY A 238 6.73 21.37 10.48
N ARG A 239 5.73 21.04 9.65
CA ARG A 239 4.31 21.24 9.96
C ARG A 239 3.48 20.02 9.63
N VAL A 240 2.33 19.88 10.28
CA VAL A 240 1.44 18.72 10.13
C VAL A 240 0.89 18.64 8.70
N GLU A 241 0.67 19.79 8.07
CA GLU A 241 0.23 19.89 6.68
C GLU A 241 1.27 19.33 5.70
N ASP A 242 2.53 19.18 6.10
CA ASP A 242 3.62 18.66 5.26
C ASP A 242 3.80 17.14 5.40
N LEU A 243 2.97 16.43 6.19
CA LEU A 243 3.07 14.98 6.39
C LEU A 243 2.99 14.19 5.07
N TRP A 244 2.24 14.68 4.09
CA TRP A 244 2.15 14.06 2.77
C TRP A 244 3.51 13.95 2.07
N ARG A 245 4.46 14.87 2.34
CA ARG A 245 5.83 14.79 1.79
C ARG A 245 6.57 13.58 2.34
N ALA A 246 6.39 13.28 3.62
CA ALA A 246 6.97 12.09 4.23
C ALA A 246 6.34 10.80 3.69
N GLU A 247 5.03 10.80 3.42
CA GLU A 247 4.35 9.68 2.75
C GLU A 247 4.90 9.47 1.33
N ALA A 248 5.10 10.55 0.57
CA ALA A 248 5.68 10.50 -0.76
C ALA A 248 7.13 9.96 -0.70
N ARG A 249 7.96 10.47 0.22
CA ARG A 249 9.33 9.97 0.43
C ARG A 249 9.38 8.48 0.81
N LEU A 250 8.41 7.97 1.56
CA LEU A 250 8.30 6.54 1.83
C LEU A 250 8.17 5.75 0.52
N ARG A 251 7.34 6.21 -0.43
CA ARG A 251 7.21 5.58 -1.76
C ARG A 251 8.51 5.64 -2.56
N ALA A 252 9.21 6.77 -2.55
CA ALA A 252 10.52 6.91 -3.18
C ALA A 252 11.56 5.96 -2.58
N THR A 253 11.59 5.84 -1.26
CA THR A 253 12.50 4.93 -0.53
C THR A 253 12.21 3.47 -0.88
N MET A 254 10.93 3.09 -0.88
CA MET A 254 10.50 1.75 -1.28
C MET A 254 10.91 1.42 -2.73
N GLU A 255 10.80 2.38 -3.66
CA GLU A 255 11.22 2.19 -5.05
C GLU A 255 12.74 2.01 -5.17
N ALA A 256 13.52 2.89 -4.54
CA ALA A 256 14.99 2.80 -4.54
C ALA A 256 15.49 1.47 -3.94
N ASP A 257 14.95 1.10 -2.79
CA ASP A 257 15.25 -0.18 -2.15
C ASP A 257 14.78 -1.36 -3.01
N GLY A 258 13.60 -1.26 -3.62
CA GLY A 258 13.05 -2.27 -4.51
C GLY A 258 13.94 -2.54 -5.72
N PHE A 259 14.45 -1.49 -6.37
CA PHE A 259 15.42 -1.64 -7.46
C PHE A 259 16.75 -2.22 -6.99
N ARG A 260 17.22 -1.86 -5.79
CA ARG A 260 18.43 -2.45 -5.22
C ARG A 260 18.26 -3.96 -5.01
N LEU A 261 17.11 -4.38 -4.46
CA LEU A 261 16.77 -5.79 -4.26
C LEU A 261 16.60 -6.55 -5.58
N LEU A 262 15.96 -5.93 -6.57
CA LEU A 262 15.71 -6.52 -7.89
C LEU A 262 17.01 -6.81 -8.67
N ARG A 263 18.03 -5.95 -8.48
CA ARG A 263 19.36 -6.05 -9.07
C ARG A 263 20.29 -7.06 -8.40
N ALA A 264 19.86 -7.72 -7.31
CA ALA A 264 20.68 -8.74 -6.66
C ALA A 264 21.09 -9.85 -7.65
N GLU A 265 22.35 -10.27 -7.61
CA GLU A 265 22.93 -11.19 -8.60
C GLU A 265 22.22 -12.56 -8.63
N LEU A 266 21.87 -13.07 -7.45
CA LEU A 266 21.31 -14.41 -7.30
C LEU A 266 19.77 -14.38 -7.18
N PRO A 267 19.06 -15.26 -7.89
CA PRO A 267 17.62 -15.49 -7.70
C PRO A 267 17.26 -15.83 -6.25
N GLY A 268 16.14 -15.28 -5.77
CA GLY A 268 15.66 -15.51 -4.42
C GLY A 268 14.53 -14.57 -3.96
N PRO A 269 14.09 -14.72 -2.69
CA PRO A 269 12.97 -13.95 -2.12
C PRO A 269 13.15 -12.43 -2.21
N SER A 270 14.38 -11.95 -2.04
CA SER A 270 14.72 -10.53 -2.14
C SER A 270 14.45 -9.96 -3.53
N VAL A 271 14.80 -10.69 -4.60
CA VAL A 271 14.55 -10.25 -6.00
C VAL A 271 13.06 -10.13 -6.26
N VAL A 272 12.27 -11.12 -5.81
CA VAL A 272 10.81 -11.10 -5.91
C VAL A 272 10.22 -9.94 -5.13
N LEU A 273 10.61 -9.76 -3.87
CA LEU A 273 10.15 -8.62 -3.07
C LEU A 273 10.47 -7.30 -3.76
N GLY A 274 11.70 -7.12 -4.23
CA GLY A 274 12.12 -5.91 -4.92
C GLY A 274 11.26 -5.59 -6.13
N GLY A 275 10.99 -6.60 -6.96
CA GLY A 275 10.13 -6.43 -8.12
C GLY A 275 8.66 -6.17 -7.76
N LEU A 276 8.10 -6.86 -6.75
CA LEU A 276 6.74 -6.58 -6.25
C LEU A 276 6.61 -5.16 -5.71
N THR A 277 7.60 -4.68 -4.96
CA THR A 277 7.66 -3.31 -4.45
C THR A 277 7.69 -2.31 -5.60
N VAL A 278 8.53 -2.54 -6.60
CA VAL A 278 8.68 -1.66 -7.76
C VAL A 278 7.40 -1.59 -8.63
N LEU A 279 6.68 -2.72 -8.78
CA LEU A 279 5.37 -2.74 -9.44
C LEU A 279 4.29 -2.02 -8.63
N GLY A 280 4.29 -2.18 -7.30
CA GLY A 280 3.37 -1.50 -6.39
C GLY A 280 3.57 0.01 -6.39
N VAL A 281 4.82 0.49 -6.37
CA VAL A 281 5.12 1.93 -6.45
C VAL A 281 4.75 2.49 -7.82
N ASP A 282 4.95 1.75 -8.91
CA ASP A 282 4.52 2.19 -10.25
C ASP A 282 2.99 2.39 -10.32
N SER A 283 2.23 1.45 -9.75
CA SER A 283 0.77 1.57 -9.62
C SER A 283 0.36 2.82 -8.83
N TRP A 284 1.00 3.09 -7.69
CA TRP A 284 0.78 4.33 -6.92
C TRP A 284 1.11 5.57 -7.74
N ARG A 285 2.23 5.57 -8.45
CA ARG A 285 2.72 6.71 -9.22
C ARG A 285 1.79 7.05 -10.39
N VAL A 286 1.30 6.03 -11.10
CA VAL A 286 0.32 6.20 -12.18
C VAL A 286 -0.98 6.79 -11.65
N ARG A 287 -1.46 6.36 -10.47
CA ARG A 287 -2.65 6.96 -9.85
C ARG A 287 -2.45 8.43 -9.50
N ALA A 288 -1.32 8.78 -8.88
CA ALA A 288 -0.98 10.16 -8.58
C ALA A 288 -0.91 11.02 -9.86
N ALA A 289 -0.36 10.48 -10.95
CA ALA A 289 -0.32 11.15 -12.23
C ALA A 289 -1.71 11.37 -12.85
N LEU A 290 -2.59 10.36 -12.80
CA LEU A 290 -3.97 10.48 -13.29
C LEU A 290 -4.77 11.50 -12.47
N ALA A 291 -4.57 11.55 -11.14
CA ALA A 291 -5.20 12.54 -10.29
C ALA A 291 -4.78 13.98 -10.67
N ALA A 292 -3.48 14.20 -10.94
CA ALA A 292 -2.98 15.49 -11.42
C ALA A 292 -3.54 15.87 -12.80
N ALA A 293 -3.60 14.90 -13.72
CA ALA A 293 -4.19 15.11 -15.05
C ALA A 293 -5.70 15.42 -14.97
N ALA A 294 -6.42 14.79 -14.04
CA ALA A 294 -7.86 15.00 -13.87
C ALA A 294 -8.21 16.44 -13.47
N VAL A 295 -7.34 17.11 -12.71
CA VAL A 295 -7.50 18.52 -12.33
C VAL A 295 -6.78 19.49 -13.28
N GLY A 296 -6.12 18.98 -14.33
CA GLY A 296 -5.43 19.81 -15.33
C GLY A 296 -4.25 20.62 -14.76
N ALA A 297 -3.61 20.14 -13.68
CA ALA A 297 -2.59 20.91 -12.96
C ALA A 297 -1.29 21.16 -13.77
N GLY A 298 -1.07 20.43 -14.87
CA GLY A 298 0.14 20.50 -15.70
C GLY A 298 1.42 19.99 -15.01
N SER A 299 1.33 19.67 -13.72
CA SER A 299 2.40 19.18 -12.85
C SER A 299 1.78 18.41 -11.67
N SER A 300 2.61 17.79 -10.82
CA SER A 300 2.14 17.12 -9.62
C SER A 300 3.16 17.28 -8.51
N GLU A 301 2.84 18.11 -7.51
CA GLU A 301 3.71 18.32 -6.34
C GLU A 301 4.07 17.00 -5.63
N VAL A 302 3.13 16.04 -5.63
CA VAL A 302 3.35 14.70 -5.07
C VAL A 302 4.41 13.93 -5.87
N LEU A 303 4.37 14.01 -7.20
CA LEU A 303 5.38 13.37 -8.06
C LEU A 303 6.71 14.11 -8.03
N ASP A 304 6.69 15.44 -7.91
CA ASP A 304 7.88 16.29 -7.84
C ASP A 304 8.64 16.08 -6.53
N ALA A 305 7.93 15.84 -5.43
CA ALA A 305 8.53 15.48 -4.14
C ALA A 305 9.29 14.14 -4.14
N VAL A 306 9.10 13.31 -5.18
CA VAL A 306 9.71 11.97 -5.34
C VAL A 306 10.41 11.81 -6.70
N ALA A 307 10.67 12.91 -7.38
CA ALA A 307 11.18 12.95 -8.76
C ALA A 307 12.67 12.65 -8.86
#